data_AF-A0A1R7Q978-F1
#
_entry.id   AF-A0A1R7Q978-F1
#
_cell.length_a   1.000
_cell.length_b   1.000
_cell.length_c   1.000
_cell.angle_alpha   90.00
_cell.angle_beta   90.00
_cell.angle_gamma   90.00
#
_symmetry.space_group_name_H-M   'P 1'
#
loop_
_entity.id
_entity.type
_entity.pdbx_description
1 polymer ?
#
loop_
_entity_poly.entity_id
_entity_poly.type
_entity_poly.pdbx_seq_one_letter_code
_entity_poly.pdbx_strand_id
1 'polypeptide(L)'
;MIATLNKSKTALTINRQEFKLALEKIGAGIDKQIAALKKAKQSYDSAEIAREVIGEVNIFEAIIEGFNEEEGTNLKLADITNIEVAQGWIDEFLEKYSAL
;
A
#
# COMPACT_ATOMS: atom_id res chain seq x y z
N MET A 1 -4.84 12.26 -8.27
CA MET A 1 -5.34 12.90 -7.04
C MET A 1 -6.01 11.79 -6.25
N ILE A 2 -5.25 11.17 -5.34
CA ILE A 2 -5.40 9.80 -4.78
C ILE A 2 -6.66 9.61 -3.91
N ALA A 3 -7.43 10.67 -3.68
CA ALA A 3 -8.63 10.67 -2.87
C ALA A 3 -9.62 11.73 -3.33
N THR A 4 -10.90 11.53 -2.99
CA THR A 4 -11.98 12.51 -3.21
C THR A 4 -12.50 13.01 -1.87
N LEU A 5 -12.61 14.34 -1.74
CA LEU A 5 -12.86 15.07 -0.48
C LEU A 5 -14.36 15.29 -0.23
N ASN A 6 -14.79 15.20 1.04
CA ASN A 6 -16.10 15.66 1.51
C ASN A 6 -15.94 17.02 2.23
N LYS A 7 -16.88 17.96 2.04
CA LYS A 7 -16.75 19.43 2.26
C LYS A 7 -16.28 19.94 3.63
N SER A 8 -16.04 19.08 4.62
CA SER A 8 -15.70 19.45 6.00
C SER A 8 -14.24 19.17 6.42
N LYS A 9 -13.36 18.65 5.53
CA LYS A 9 -11.92 18.40 5.81
C LYS A 9 -11.63 17.56 7.08
N THR A 10 -12.46 16.57 7.40
CA THR A 10 -12.28 15.73 8.61
C THR A 10 -12.12 14.24 8.32
N ALA A 11 -12.14 13.82 7.06
CA ALA A 11 -12.15 12.40 6.71
C ALA A 11 -11.51 12.16 5.34
N LEU A 12 -10.81 11.03 5.21
CA LEU A 12 -10.18 10.56 3.98
C LEU A 12 -10.89 9.31 3.46
N THR A 13 -11.07 9.24 2.16
CA THR A 13 -11.51 8.02 1.47
C THR A 13 -10.47 7.65 0.42
N ILE A 14 -9.85 6.49 0.56
CA ILE A 14 -8.83 6.02 -0.37
C ILE A 14 -9.48 5.62 -1.70
N ASN A 15 -8.98 6.19 -2.80
CA ASN A 15 -9.39 5.79 -4.14
C ASN A 15 -8.79 4.43 -4.49
N ARG A 16 -9.64 3.47 -4.88
CA ARG A 16 -9.23 2.11 -5.22
C ARG A 16 -8.19 2.04 -6.34
N GLN A 17 -8.38 2.80 -7.42
CA GLN A 17 -7.51 2.70 -8.60
C GLN A 17 -6.11 3.22 -8.29
N GLU A 18 -6.04 4.37 -7.64
CA GLU A 18 -4.75 4.98 -7.29
C GLU A 18 -4.04 4.20 -6.18
N PHE A 19 -4.78 3.63 -5.23
CA PHE A 19 -4.22 2.72 -4.23
C PHE A 19 -3.62 1.47 -4.85
N LYS A 20 -4.34 0.82 -5.76
CA LYS A 20 -3.83 -0.35 -6.48
C LYS A 20 -2.59 0.00 -7.32
N LEU A 21 -2.57 1.16 -7.96
CA LEU A 21 -1.41 1.62 -8.71
C LEU A 21 -0.18 1.87 -7.81
N ALA A 22 -0.39 2.37 -6.58
CA ALA A 22 0.67 2.48 -5.59
C ALA A 22 1.18 1.09 -5.14
N LEU A 23 0.27 0.14 -4.88
CA LEU A 23 0.63 -1.25 -4.58
C LEU A 23 1.43 -1.90 -5.71
N GLU A 24 1.06 -1.67 -6.97
CA GLU A 24 1.81 -2.20 -8.11
C GLU A 24 3.25 -1.66 -8.19
N LYS A 25 3.47 -0.39 -7.85
CA LYS A 25 4.82 0.20 -7.77
C LYS A 25 5.66 -0.47 -6.68
N ILE A 26 5.07 -0.73 -5.52
CA ILE A 26 5.73 -1.47 -4.43
C ILE A 26 6.02 -2.91 -4.88
N GLY A 27 5.05 -3.54 -5.54
CA GLY A 27 5.16 -4.87 -6.14
C GLY A 27 6.34 -5.01 -7.08
N ALA A 28 6.55 -4.03 -7.96
CA ALA A 28 7.71 -4.05 -8.85
C ALA A 28 9.05 -4.03 -8.10
N GLY A 29 9.09 -3.44 -6.90
CA GLY A 29 10.24 -3.52 -5.99
C GLY A 29 10.41 -4.91 -5.39
N ILE A 30 9.32 -5.52 -4.91
CA ILE A 30 9.30 -6.89 -4.37
C ILE A 30 9.74 -7.90 -5.44
N ASP A 31 9.21 -7.79 -6.66
CA ASP A 31 9.54 -8.69 -7.77
C ASP A 31 11.03 -8.64 -8.11
N LYS A 32 11.65 -7.46 -8.05
CA LYS A 32 13.10 -7.30 -8.24
C LYS A 32 13.90 -7.97 -7.14
N GLN A 33 13.48 -7.85 -5.88
CA GLN A 33 14.15 -8.51 -4.75
C GLN A 33 14.07 -10.03 -4.89
N ILE A 34 12.88 -10.57 -5.18
CA ILE A 34 12.68 -12.01 -5.42
C ILE A 34 13.56 -12.49 -6.59
N ALA A 35 13.59 -11.76 -7.70
CA ALA A 35 14.42 -12.12 -8.86
C ALA A 35 15.92 -12.14 -8.52
N ALA A 36 16.39 -11.20 -7.69
CA ALA A 36 17.78 -11.16 -7.23
C ALA A 36 18.11 -12.38 -6.35
N LEU A 37 17.26 -12.72 -5.39
CA LEU A 37 17.43 -13.89 -4.51
C LEU A 37 17.41 -15.20 -5.30
N LYS A 38 16.48 -15.33 -6.25
CA LYS A 38 16.40 -16.46 -7.18
C LYS A 38 17.68 -16.61 -7.98
N LYS A 39 18.24 -15.51 -8.50
CA LYS A 39 19.52 -15.51 -9.24
C LYS A 39 20.68 -15.92 -8.34
N ALA A 40 20.66 -15.51 -7.07
CA ALA A 40 21.65 -15.89 -6.06
C ALA A 40 21.49 -17.33 -5.56
N LYS A 41 20.46 -18.07 -6.01
CA LYS A 41 20.10 -19.42 -5.54
C LYS A 41 19.90 -19.49 -4.02
N GLN A 42 19.48 -18.38 -3.41
CA GLN A 42 19.11 -18.35 -2.00
C GLN A 42 17.70 -18.89 -1.82
N SER A 43 17.44 -19.52 -0.67
CA SER A 43 16.06 -19.84 -0.27
C SER A 43 15.33 -18.53 0.06
N TYR A 44 14.10 -18.41 -0.41
CA TYR A 44 13.23 -17.27 -0.12
C TYR A 44 11.77 -17.73 -0.04
N ASP A 45 10.97 -17.00 0.72
CA ASP A 45 9.52 -17.10 0.69
C ASP A 45 8.97 -15.78 0.12
N SER A 46 8.36 -15.84 -1.07
CA SER A 46 7.87 -14.65 -1.76
C SER A 46 6.76 -13.94 -0.98
N ALA A 47 5.93 -14.69 -0.25
CA ALA A 47 4.85 -14.14 0.53
C ALA A 47 5.37 -13.42 1.79
N GLU A 48 6.40 -13.97 2.43
CA GLU A 48 7.08 -13.35 3.57
C GLU A 48 7.72 -12.02 3.16
N ILE A 49 8.52 -12.01 2.09
CA ILE A 49 9.15 -10.78 1.59
C ILE A 49 8.10 -9.72 1.24
N ALA A 50 7.01 -10.12 0.58
CA ALA A 50 5.96 -9.18 0.21
C ALA A 50 5.26 -8.57 1.44
N ARG A 51 4.98 -9.39 2.46
CA ARG A 51 4.39 -8.93 3.73
C ARG A 51 5.32 -7.99 4.49
N GLU A 52 6.61 -8.31 4.56
CA GLU A 52 7.62 -7.47 5.21
C GLU A 52 7.70 -6.11 4.52
N VAL A 53 7.90 -6.08 3.19
CA VAL A 53 8.04 -4.83 2.44
C VAL A 53 6.78 -3.96 2.54
N ILE A 54 5.58 -4.54 2.42
CA ILE A 54 4.34 -3.75 2.57
C ILE A 54 4.19 -3.22 4.01
N GLY A 55 4.53 -4.03 5.01
CA GLY A 55 4.50 -3.63 6.41
C GLY A 55 5.47 -2.48 6.72
N GLU A 56 6.68 -2.54 6.16
CA GLU A 56 7.72 -1.51 6.34
C GLU A 56 7.33 -0.17 5.72
N VAL A 57 6.69 -0.17 4.54
CA VAL A 57 6.32 1.06 3.83
C VAL A 57 5.14 1.77 4.50
N ASN A 58 4.39 1.07 5.37
CA ASN A 58 3.16 1.53 6.02
C ASN A 58 2.30 2.44 5.13
N ILE A 59 1.85 1.89 4.00
CA ILE A 59 1.25 2.63 2.88
C ILE A 59 0.13 3.61 3.28
N PHE A 60 -0.62 3.32 4.35
CA PHE A 60 -1.66 4.20 4.85
C PHE A 60 -1.10 5.49 5.45
N GLU A 61 0.00 5.41 6.19
CA GLU A 61 0.69 6.61 6.72
C GLU A 61 1.22 7.47 5.58
N ALA A 62 1.90 6.85 4.60
CA ALA A 62 2.42 7.57 3.43
C ALA A 62 1.30 8.30 2.64
N ILE A 63 0.12 7.70 2.50
CA ILE A 63 -1.03 8.33 1.85
C ILE A 63 -1.55 9.51 2.67
N ILE A 64 -1.67 9.34 3.99
CA ILE A 64 -2.13 10.42 4.88
C ILE A 64 -1.15 11.58 4.88
N GLU A 65 0.16 11.31 5.00
CA GLU A 65 1.20 12.34 5.00
C GLU A 65 1.19 13.13 3.69
N GLY A 66 1.16 12.45 2.55
CA GLY A 66 1.08 13.11 1.24
C GLY A 66 -0.18 13.96 1.10
N PHE A 67 -1.33 13.45 1.54
CA PHE A 67 -2.58 14.20 1.49
C PHE A 67 -2.60 15.40 2.46
N ASN A 68 -2.05 15.23 3.67
CA ASN A 68 -1.92 16.30 4.65
C ASN A 68 -1.03 17.43 4.14
N GLU A 69 0.08 17.08 3.49
CA GLU A 69 1.02 18.03 2.88
C GLU A 69 0.37 18.78 1.70
N GLU A 70 -0.28 18.07 0.78
CA GLU A 70 -0.92 18.68 -0.40
C GLU A 70 -2.12 19.57 -0.03
N GLU A 71 -2.99 19.11 0.88
CA GLU A 71 -4.28 19.78 1.18
C GLU A 71 -4.23 20.68 2.43
N GLY A 72 -3.07 20.75 3.09
CA GLY A 72 -2.87 21.47 4.35
C GLY A 72 -3.80 20.96 5.44
N THR A 73 -3.87 19.63 5.62
CA THR A 73 -4.74 18.97 6.61
C THR A 73 -3.91 18.27 7.69
N ASN A 74 -4.58 17.72 8.70
CA ASN A 74 -3.95 17.01 9.82
C ASN A 74 -4.73 15.73 10.16
N LEU A 75 -5.05 14.96 9.12
CA LEU A 75 -5.77 13.69 9.22
C LEU A 75 -4.86 12.63 9.82
N LYS A 76 -5.49 11.64 10.47
CA LYS A 76 -4.87 10.47 11.07
C LYS A 76 -5.44 9.19 10.46
N LEU A 77 -4.83 8.04 10.77
CA LEU A 77 -5.33 6.72 10.34
C LEU A 77 -6.81 6.50 10.68
N ALA A 78 -7.25 6.96 11.85
CA ALA A 78 -8.63 6.84 12.30
C ALA A 78 -9.63 7.65 11.44
N ASP A 79 -9.15 8.63 10.66
CA ASP A 79 -9.96 9.46 9.79
C ASP A 79 -10.15 8.83 8.39
N ILE A 80 -9.52 7.67 8.12
CA ILE A 80 -9.74 6.90 6.90
C ILE A 80 -11.05 6.11 7.02
N THR A 81 -12.04 6.53 6.24
CA THR A 81 -13.41 5.99 6.26
C THR A 81 -13.55 4.58 5.69
N ASN A 82 -12.63 4.15 4.83
CA ASN A 82 -12.67 2.86 4.15
C ASN A 82 -11.41 2.02 4.38
N ILE A 83 -10.77 2.16 5.55
CA ILE A 83 -9.50 1.49 5.85
C ILE A 83 -9.62 -0.03 5.74
N GLU A 84 -10.71 -0.63 6.22
CA GLU A 84 -10.95 -2.08 6.14
C GLU A 84 -11.06 -2.56 4.68
N VAL A 85 -11.73 -1.78 3.84
CA VAL A 85 -11.85 -2.08 2.40
C VAL A 85 -10.49 -1.98 1.72
N ALA A 86 -9.68 -0.98 2.09
CA ALA A 86 -8.35 -0.80 1.54
C ALA A 86 -7.36 -1.88 2.01
N GLN A 87 -7.48 -2.36 3.25
CA GLN A 87 -6.77 -3.54 3.74
C GLN A 87 -7.10 -4.78 2.89
N GLY A 88 -8.38 -5.01 2.57
CA GLY A 88 -8.76 -6.11 1.68
C GLY A 88 -8.12 -6.03 0.29
N TRP A 89 -7.76 -4.84 -0.21
CA TRP A 89 -7.01 -4.70 -1.46
C TRP A 89 -5.52 -5.05 -1.30
N ILE A 90 -4.95 -4.84 -0.12
CA ILE A 90 -3.59 -5.32 0.22
C ILE A 90 -3.59 -6.84 0.26
N ASP A 91 -4.58 -7.44 0.93
CA ASP A 91 -4.71 -8.90 1.01
C ASP A 91 -4.82 -9.52 -0.40
N GLU A 92 -5.75 -9.03 -1.23
CA GLU A 92 -5.91 -9.46 -2.64
C GLU A 92 -4.60 -9.32 -3.44
N PHE A 93 -3.84 -8.25 -3.19
CA PHE A 93 -2.55 -8.04 -3.83
C PHE A 93 -1.48 -9.03 -3.35
N LEU A 94 -1.46 -9.37 -2.05
CA LEU A 94 -0.51 -10.31 -1.46
C LEU A 94 -0.75 -11.76 -1.89
N GLU A 95 -1.99 -12.12 -2.26
CA GLU A 95 -2.32 -13.46 -2.76
C GLU A 95 -1.44 -13.87 -3.95
N LYS A 96 -1.06 -12.93 -4.81
CA LYS A 96 -0.19 -13.22 -5.97
C LYS A 96 1.21 -13.71 -5.59
N TYR A 97 1.67 -13.36 -4.38
CA TYR A 97 2.97 -13.80 -3.83
C TYR A 97 2.87 -15.11 -3.04
N SER A 98 1.66 -15.47 -2.61
CA SER A 98 1.40 -16.72 -1.90
C SER A 98 1.26 -17.93 -2.83
N ALA A 99 1.08 -17.69 -4.13
CA ALA A 99 0.96 -18.71 -5.16
C ALA A 99 2.24 -18.94 -5.99
N LEU A 100 3.38 -18.33 -5.60
CA LEU A 100 4.65 -18.36 -6.33
C LEU A 100 5.61 -19.47 -5.89
#